data_AF-A0A5Q0TTR2-F1
#
_entry.id   AF-A0A5Q0TTR2-F1
#
_cell.length_a   1.000
_cell.length_b   1.000
_cell.length_c   1.000
_cell.angle_alpha   90.00
_cell.angle_beta   90.00
_cell.angle_gamma   90.00
#
_symmetry.space_group_name_H-M   'P 1'
#
loop_
_entity.id
_entity.type
_entity.pdbx_description
1 polymer ?
#
loop_
_entity_poly.entity_id
_entity_poly.type
_entity_poly.pdbx_seq_one_letter_code
_entity_poly.pdbx_strand_id
1 'polypeptide(L)'
;MTADPEGPAGREGEVLARFAAARLWAAHRAPYLASAVFALNPVLIEAALDDTTGAPLPDPEFRAFPADTRWNVHLETGTALATPVPEIGWWLLHHVGHLVRRHASRSPVRPADGGGTHAAGLAGDERAHRWNQAADAEINDDLEADDLPGPDGVISPKALGLPANRMAEEYVPMLDVLADAMGRGGKALADAIDCGSAADGRPRTYEDSGGGGGLSELDRELLERSIAVGIQDRISARSEVPSGWQRWAGERLAPTVNWRARLGALIRRGLSTVAGNTDFSHRRPSRRAGAYTDIVPPALVSPVPDTVLVIDTSGSVTNAVLDRLLAEVTAIITGVAGPNRRLRALCCDMHPHPVQTVRRAEDIRLVGGGGTDMRAGIEAAAGLRPRPDLVVVLTDGQTPWPQRRPRPHVVVCLIGDDGHAPDWAAIARIPEEGPT
;
A
#
# COMPACT_ATOMS: atom_id res chain seq x y z
N MET A 1 29.97 -4.65 45.63
CA MET A 1 29.58 -5.93 44.99
C MET A 1 29.82 -5.73 43.50
N THR A 2 31.07 -5.90 43.06
CA THR A 2 31.44 -5.80 41.65
C THR A 2 30.88 -7.04 40.96
N ALA A 3 29.94 -6.85 40.03
CA ALA A 3 29.42 -7.95 39.23
C ALA A 3 30.59 -8.64 38.52
N ASP A 4 30.59 -9.97 38.53
CA ASP A 4 31.55 -10.78 37.81
C ASP A 4 31.37 -10.52 36.30
N PRO A 5 32.35 -9.93 35.60
CA PRO A 5 32.23 -9.62 34.18
C PRO A 5 32.04 -10.88 33.33
N GLU A 6 32.44 -12.05 33.83
CA GLU A 6 32.26 -13.33 33.14
C GLU A 6 30.94 -14.03 33.49
N GLY A 7 30.17 -13.49 34.45
CA GLY A 7 28.85 -13.98 34.83
C GLY A 7 27.76 -13.62 33.80
N PRO A 8 26.56 -14.23 33.91
CA PRO A 8 25.47 -14.06 32.95
C PRO A 8 25.08 -12.58 32.73
N ALA A 9 24.94 -11.80 33.81
CA ALA A 9 24.64 -10.37 33.72
C ALA A 9 25.76 -9.53 33.06
N GLY A 10 27.02 -9.97 33.17
CA GLY A 10 28.16 -9.34 32.47
C GLY A 10 28.08 -9.56 30.97
N ARG A 11 27.77 -10.80 30.56
CA ARG A 11 27.60 -11.20 29.15
C ARG A 11 26.42 -10.49 28.48
N GLU A 12 25.28 -10.39 29.16
CA GLU A 12 24.12 -9.62 28.67
C GLU A 12 24.50 -8.14 28.41
N GLY A 13 25.22 -7.53 29.35
CA GLY A 13 25.71 -6.15 29.20
C GLY A 13 26.64 -5.97 28.00
N GLU A 14 27.54 -6.93 27.75
CA GLU A 14 28.45 -6.92 26.60
C GLU A 14 27.70 -7.09 25.27
N VAL A 15 26.71 -7.98 25.21
CA VAL A 15 25.84 -8.15 24.03
C VAL A 15 25.10 -6.85 23.71
N LEU A 16 24.48 -6.21 24.71
CA LEU A 16 23.78 -4.94 24.51
C LEU A 16 24.71 -3.81 24.08
N ALA A 17 25.95 -3.79 24.59
CA ALA A 17 26.97 -2.83 24.15
C ALA A 17 27.37 -3.05 22.69
N ARG A 18 27.55 -4.31 22.27
CA ARG A 18 27.79 -4.67 20.86
C ARG A 18 26.62 -4.27 19.97
N PHE A 19 25.39 -4.55 20.38
CA PHE A 19 24.19 -4.15 19.65
C PHE A 19 24.09 -2.62 19.51
N ALA A 20 24.41 -1.86 20.56
CA ALA A 20 24.47 -0.40 20.50
C ALA A 20 25.55 0.10 19.52
N ALA A 21 26.73 -0.51 19.54
CA ALA A 21 27.81 -0.19 18.60
C ALA A 21 27.43 -0.54 17.14
N ALA A 22 26.75 -1.66 16.94
CA ALA A 22 26.24 -2.09 15.63
C ALA A 22 25.19 -1.13 15.09
N ARG A 23 24.27 -0.64 15.93
CA ARG A 23 23.31 0.41 15.55
C ARG A 23 24.00 1.70 15.13
N LEU A 24 25.02 2.13 15.85
CA LEU A 24 25.80 3.32 15.49
C LEU A 24 26.53 3.12 14.15
N TRP A 25 27.15 1.95 13.95
CA TRP A 25 27.80 1.60 12.69
C TRP A 25 26.80 1.63 11.52
N ALA A 26 25.64 0.98 11.68
CA ALA A 26 24.59 0.92 10.67
C ALA A 26 24.04 2.31 10.34
N ALA A 27 23.75 3.13 11.35
CA ALA A 27 23.27 4.50 11.16
C ALA A 27 24.32 5.40 10.49
N HIS A 28 25.62 5.12 10.66
CA HIS A 28 26.68 5.83 9.95
C HIS A 28 26.75 5.41 8.47
N ARG A 29 26.56 4.12 8.17
CA ARG A 29 26.60 3.57 6.81
C ARG A 29 25.37 3.89 5.98
N ALA A 30 24.17 3.82 6.57
CA ALA A 30 22.91 4.19 5.95
C ALA A 30 22.17 5.25 6.79
N PRO A 31 22.60 6.52 6.76
CA PRO A 31 22.01 7.59 7.58
C PRO A 31 20.53 7.84 7.31
N TYR A 32 20.03 7.41 6.15
CA TYR A 32 18.62 7.51 5.77
C TYR A 32 17.73 6.47 6.47
N LEU A 33 18.32 5.43 7.08
CA LEU A 33 17.63 4.41 7.89
C LEU A 33 17.90 4.53 9.40
N ALA A 34 18.63 5.56 9.85
CA ALA A 34 19.05 5.69 11.24
C ALA A 34 17.88 5.57 12.24
N SER A 35 16.77 6.27 11.99
CA SER A 35 15.58 6.19 12.85
C SER A 35 15.02 4.77 12.96
N ALA A 36 15.08 3.99 11.87
CA ALA A 36 14.62 2.60 11.85
C ALA A 36 15.54 1.70 12.70
N VAL A 37 16.85 1.82 12.48
CA VAL A 37 17.86 1.04 13.21
C VAL A 37 17.78 1.29 14.72
N PHE A 38 17.55 2.54 15.14
CA PHE A 38 17.39 2.88 16.56
C PHE A 38 16.04 2.47 17.15
N ALA A 39 15.03 2.19 16.31
CA ALA A 39 13.75 1.68 16.76
C ALA A 39 13.73 0.16 16.98
N LEU A 40 14.75 -0.57 16.52
CA LEU A 40 14.90 -2.00 16.78
C LEU A 40 15.07 -2.26 18.28
N ASN A 41 14.26 -3.19 18.79
CA ASN A 41 14.28 -3.61 20.19
C ASN A 41 15.08 -4.91 20.36
N PRO A 42 16.18 -4.92 21.13
CA PRO A 42 16.94 -6.15 21.35
C PRO A 42 16.21 -7.08 22.32
N VAL A 43 16.09 -8.36 21.96
CA VAL A 43 15.61 -9.44 22.83
C VAL A 43 16.74 -10.44 22.99
N LEU A 44 17.22 -10.64 24.22
CA LEU A 44 18.31 -11.57 24.49
C LEU A 44 17.77 -13.00 24.55
N ILE A 45 18.48 -13.91 23.89
CA ILE A 45 18.28 -15.35 23.97
C ILE A 45 19.49 -15.96 24.69
N GLU A 46 19.20 -16.81 25.67
CA GLU A 46 20.23 -17.50 26.45
C GLU A 46 21.00 -18.48 25.56
N ALA A 47 22.33 -18.45 25.67
CA ALA A 47 23.21 -19.37 24.97
C ALA A 47 23.27 -20.73 25.64
N ALA A 48 23.43 -21.78 24.84
CA ALA A 48 24.03 -23.01 25.34
C ALA A 48 25.46 -22.71 25.87
N LEU A 49 25.87 -23.40 26.93
CA LEU A 49 27.20 -23.25 27.50
C LEU A 49 28.06 -24.46 27.16
N ASP A 50 29.34 -24.23 26.91
CA ASP A 50 30.33 -25.29 26.79
C ASP A 50 30.52 -25.98 28.14
N ASP A 51 30.32 -27.30 28.19
CA ASP A 51 30.36 -28.09 29.43
C ASP A 51 31.74 -28.05 30.13
N THR A 52 32.81 -27.72 29.40
CA THR A 52 34.19 -27.72 29.93
C THR A 52 34.63 -26.35 30.39
N THR A 53 34.30 -25.31 29.62
CA THR A 53 34.80 -23.94 29.80
C THR A 53 33.75 -23.01 30.40
N GLY A 54 32.46 -23.38 30.37
CA GLY A 54 31.34 -22.53 30.78
C GLY A 54 31.13 -21.31 29.87
N ALA A 55 31.80 -21.28 28.72
CA ALA A 55 31.70 -20.22 27.74
C ALA A 55 30.41 -20.37 26.92
N PRO A 56 29.75 -19.26 26.52
CA PRO A 56 28.58 -19.33 25.66
C PRO A 56 28.98 -19.83 24.26
N LEU A 57 28.25 -20.82 23.75
CA LEU A 57 28.45 -21.40 22.44
C LEU A 57 27.59 -20.67 21.41
N PRO A 58 28.18 -20.19 20.29
CA PRO A 58 27.40 -19.62 19.20
C PRO A 58 26.44 -20.63 18.59
N ASP A 59 25.19 -20.22 18.40
CA ASP A 59 24.17 -20.97 17.70
C ASP A 59 24.08 -20.56 16.21
N PRO A 60 24.44 -21.45 15.26
CA PRO A 60 24.33 -21.15 13.83
C PRO A 60 22.92 -20.78 13.36
N GLU A 61 21.86 -21.20 14.05
CA GLU A 61 20.47 -20.84 13.70
C GLU A 61 20.21 -19.34 13.90
N PHE A 62 20.93 -18.69 14.82
CA PHE A 62 20.80 -17.26 15.12
C PHE A 62 21.86 -16.39 14.44
N ARG A 63 22.62 -16.94 13.49
CA ARG A 63 23.70 -16.22 12.79
C ARG A 63 23.28 -14.91 12.11
N ALA A 64 21.99 -14.78 11.80
CA ALA A 64 21.40 -13.60 11.18
C ALA A 64 20.72 -12.65 12.17
N PHE A 65 20.60 -12.99 13.45
CA PHE A 65 19.85 -12.21 14.44
C PHE A 65 18.40 -11.92 13.99
N PRO A 66 17.57 -12.96 13.82
CA PRO A 66 16.26 -12.84 13.18
C PRO A 66 15.38 -11.78 13.84
N ALA A 67 14.57 -11.11 13.02
CA ALA A 67 13.66 -10.06 13.46
C ALA A 67 12.19 -10.52 13.37
N ASP A 68 11.37 -10.03 14.29
CA ASP A 68 9.93 -10.28 14.27
C ASP A 68 9.12 -9.08 13.76
N THR A 69 7.85 -9.32 13.45
CA THR A 69 6.94 -8.27 12.97
C THR A 69 6.70 -7.12 13.96
N ARG A 70 7.14 -7.24 15.21
CA ARG A 70 7.06 -6.22 16.26
C ARG A 70 8.35 -5.41 16.40
N TRP A 71 9.29 -5.55 15.46
CA TRP A 71 10.60 -4.88 15.45
C TRP A 71 11.54 -5.34 16.56
N ASN A 72 11.31 -6.52 17.13
CA ASN A 72 12.31 -7.12 18.00
C ASN A 72 13.38 -7.81 17.16
N VAL A 73 14.63 -7.69 17.59
CA VAL A 73 15.78 -8.42 17.03
C VAL A 73 16.26 -9.38 18.10
N HIS A 74 16.26 -10.66 17.75
CA HIS A 74 16.58 -11.75 18.67
C HIS A 74 18.09 -12.02 18.67
N LEU A 75 18.73 -11.75 19.81
CA LEU A 75 20.17 -11.81 20.02
C LEU A 75 20.52 -13.00 20.89
N GLU A 76 20.85 -14.12 20.25
CA GLU A 76 21.46 -15.26 20.95
C GLU A 76 22.86 -14.85 21.45
N THR A 77 23.07 -15.04 22.75
CA THR A 77 24.19 -14.45 23.49
C THR A 77 25.55 -14.92 22.97
N GLY A 78 25.72 -16.22 22.68
CA GLY A 78 26.97 -16.78 22.17
C GLY A 78 27.33 -16.23 20.79
N THR A 79 26.35 -16.22 19.89
CA THR A 79 26.46 -15.70 18.53
C THR A 79 26.78 -14.22 18.55
N ALA A 80 26.05 -13.41 19.31
CA ALA A 80 26.26 -11.98 19.39
C ALA A 80 27.67 -11.61 19.92
N LEU A 81 28.23 -12.40 20.84
CA LEU A 81 29.59 -12.18 21.35
C LEU A 81 30.67 -12.57 20.34
N ALA A 82 30.45 -13.64 19.57
CA ALA A 82 31.37 -14.14 18.55
C ALA A 82 31.36 -13.30 17.26
N THR A 83 30.24 -12.65 16.93
CA THR A 83 30.10 -11.91 15.67
C THR A 83 30.73 -10.50 15.74
N PRO A 84 31.49 -10.07 14.71
CA PRO A 84 32.00 -8.72 14.62
C PRO A 84 30.89 -7.66 14.56
N VAL A 85 31.11 -6.50 15.21
CA VAL A 85 30.15 -5.39 15.24
C VAL A 85 29.68 -4.94 13.83
N PRO A 86 30.55 -4.81 12.81
CA PRO A 86 30.11 -4.45 11.46
C PRO A 86 29.13 -5.46 10.85
N GLU A 87 29.32 -6.76 11.12
CA GLU A 87 28.45 -7.82 10.61
C GLU A 87 27.09 -7.80 11.31
N ILE A 88 27.05 -7.60 12.63
CA ILE A 88 25.79 -7.34 13.34
C ILE A 88 25.09 -6.14 12.72
N GLY A 89 25.82 -5.04 12.50
CA GLY A 89 25.27 -3.81 11.90
C GLY A 89 24.71 -4.01 10.50
N TRP A 90 25.33 -4.86 9.70
CA TRP A 90 24.82 -5.25 8.38
C TRP A 90 23.48 -5.99 8.50
N TRP A 91 23.39 -6.98 9.41
CA TRP A 91 22.13 -7.69 9.68
C TRP A 91 21.03 -6.75 10.19
N LEU A 92 21.36 -5.73 10.99
CA LEU A 92 20.36 -4.74 11.41
C LEU A 92 19.79 -3.94 10.23
N LEU A 93 20.62 -3.53 9.27
CA LEU A 93 20.17 -2.85 8.06
C LEU A 93 19.32 -3.79 7.20
N HIS A 94 19.73 -5.05 7.09
CA HIS A 94 19.00 -6.09 6.39
C HIS A 94 17.59 -6.29 6.99
N HIS A 95 17.48 -6.43 8.31
CA HIS A 95 16.19 -6.58 9.00
C HIS A 95 15.31 -5.34 8.93
N VAL A 96 15.89 -4.13 8.95
CA VAL A 96 15.16 -2.90 8.65
C VAL A 96 14.53 -2.98 7.25
N GLY A 97 15.24 -3.56 6.28
CA GLY A 97 14.71 -3.86 4.94
C GLY A 97 13.41 -4.67 5.01
N HIS A 98 13.42 -5.82 5.69
CA HIS A 98 12.22 -6.67 5.83
C HIS A 98 11.06 -5.93 6.50
N LEU A 99 11.34 -5.23 7.60
CA LEU A 99 10.35 -4.56 8.42
C LEU A 99 9.68 -3.39 7.70
N VAL A 100 10.48 -2.53 7.07
CA VAL A 100 10.02 -1.29 6.42
C VAL A 100 9.33 -1.59 5.08
N ARG A 101 9.79 -2.62 4.35
CA ARG A 101 9.16 -3.08 3.10
C ARG A 101 8.00 -4.03 3.33
N ARG A 102 7.70 -4.33 4.60
CA ARG A 102 6.61 -5.19 5.07
C ARG A 102 6.59 -6.55 4.36
N HIS A 103 7.76 -7.21 4.24
CA HIS A 103 7.88 -8.52 3.59
C HIS A 103 6.94 -9.56 4.20
N ALA A 104 6.81 -9.58 5.53
CA ALA A 104 5.81 -10.41 6.22
C ALA A 104 4.38 -10.27 5.67
N SER A 105 3.94 -9.04 5.34
CA SER A 105 2.59 -8.79 4.83
C SER A 105 2.42 -9.08 3.34
N ARG A 106 3.52 -9.00 2.58
CA ARG A 106 3.58 -9.29 1.14
C ARG A 106 3.78 -10.78 0.87
N SER A 107 4.20 -11.53 1.88
CA SER A 107 4.41 -12.97 1.82
C SER A 107 3.17 -13.69 1.29
N PRO A 108 3.31 -14.49 0.23
CA PRO A 108 2.22 -15.31 -0.29
C PRO A 108 1.96 -16.54 0.60
N VAL A 109 2.82 -16.77 1.61
CA VAL A 109 2.68 -17.82 2.61
C VAL A 109 1.82 -17.30 3.75
N ARG A 110 0.71 -18.00 4.03
CA ARG A 110 -0.17 -17.64 5.15
C ARG A 110 0.25 -18.42 6.40
N PRO A 111 0.16 -17.79 7.60
CA PRO A 111 0.27 -18.52 8.85
C PRO A 111 -0.77 -19.65 8.84
N ALA A 112 -0.33 -20.90 8.98
CA ALA A 112 -1.25 -22.00 9.26
C ALA A 112 -1.68 -21.90 10.72
N ASP A 113 -2.96 -22.13 11.01
CA ASP A 113 -3.46 -22.19 12.38
C ASP A 113 -2.75 -23.33 13.13
N GLY A 114 -1.94 -22.99 14.14
CA GLY A 114 -1.54 -23.93 15.20
C GLY A 114 -0.20 -24.67 15.04
N GLY A 115 0.83 -24.08 14.44
CA GLY A 115 2.18 -24.64 14.51
C GLY A 115 3.27 -23.56 14.49
N GLY A 116 3.90 -23.31 15.64
CA GLY A 116 5.16 -22.56 15.69
C GLY A 116 6.19 -23.28 14.84
N THR A 117 6.81 -22.58 13.90
CA THR A 117 7.85 -23.17 13.06
C THR A 117 9.23 -22.92 13.66
N HIS A 118 10.09 -23.93 13.62
CA HIS A 118 11.53 -23.75 13.80
C HIS A 118 12.14 -22.99 12.60
N ALA A 119 13.41 -22.60 12.74
CA ALA A 119 14.08 -21.47 12.11
C ALA A 119 14.25 -21.47 10.55
N ALA A 120 13.34 -22.06 9.79
CA ALA A 120 13.32 -21.94 8.32
C ALA A 120 11.93 -22.25 7.73
N GLY A 121 10.88 -22.21 8.55
CA GLY A 121 9.68 -23.01 8.28
C GLY A 121 9.93 -24.49 8.61
N LEU A 122 8.89 -25.32 8.54
CA LEU A 122 9.11 -26.77 8.59
C LEU A 122 10.04 -27.16 7.43
N ALA A 123 11.01 -28.04 7.68
CA ALA A 123 11.78 -28.66 6.61
C ALA A 123 10.80 -29.20 5.54
N GLY A 124 10.83 -28.62 4.34
CA GLY A 124 9.90 -28.95 3.25
C GLY A 124 8.90 -27.85 2.84
N ASP A 125 8.87 -26.68 3.50
CA ASP A 125 8.09 -25.53 3.00
C ASP A 125 8.89 -24.71 1.99
N GLU A 126 9.02 -25.25 0.78
CA GLU A 126 9.76 -24.63 -0.33
C GLU A 126 9.24 -23.23 -0.66
N ARG A 127 7.96 -22.95 -0.43
CA ARG A 127 7.35 -21.65 -0.73
C ARG A 127 7.77 -20.58 0.27
N ALA A 128 7.79 -20.90 1.56
CA ALA A 128 8.28 -19.98 2.60
C ALA A 128 9.78 -19.70 2.42
N HIS A 129 10.54 -20.76 2.14
CA HIS A 129 11.95 -20.64 1.86
C HIS A 129 12.21 -19.76 0.63
N ARG A 130 11.52 -20.01 -0.50
CA ARG A 130 11.67 -19.21 -1.72
C ARG A 130 11.30 -17.74 -1.51
N TRP A 131 10.24 -17.47 -0.75
CA TRP A 131 9.86 -16.11 -0.41
C TRP A 131 10.96 -15.40 0.38
N ASN A 132 11.51 -16.05 1.42
CA ASN A 132 12.60 -15.49 2.20
C ASN A 132 13.82 -15.17 1.33
N GLN A 133 14.21 -16.11 0.46
CA GLN A 133 15.32 -15.90 -0.48
C GLN A 133 15.09 -14.72 -1.43
N ALA A 134 13.86 -14.53 -1.90
CA ALA A 134 13.50 -13.41 -2.77
C ALA A 134 13.47 -12.07 -2.02
N ALA A 135 12.99 -12.08 -0.78
CA ALA A 135 13.01 -10.94 0.12
C ALA A 135 14.44 -10.51 0.47
N ASP A 136 15.31 -11.47 0.77
CA ASP A 136 16.74 -11.23 1.00
C ASP A 136 17.40 -10.66 -0.25
N ALA A 137 17.09 -11.20 -1.43
CA ALA A 137 17.58 -10.69 -2.70
C ALA A 137 17.18 -9.23 -2.95
N GLU A 138 15.92 -8.84 -2.67
CA GLU A 138 15.43 -7.46 -2.76
C GLU A 138 16.20 -6.50 -1.84
N ILE A 139 16.57 -6.94 -0.63
CA ILE A 139 17.25 -6.11 0.37
C ILE A 139 18.75 -6.02 0.08
N ASN A 140 19.39 -7.16 -0.17
CA ASN A 140 20.83 -7.27 -0.32
C ASN A 140 21.33 -6.54 -1.57
N ASP A 141 20.47 -6.39 -2.59
CA ASP A 141 20.72 -5.55 -3.75
C ASP A 141 21.00 -4.08 -3.38
N ASP A 142 20.16 -3.49 -2.53
CA ASP A 142 20.34 -2.10 -2.09
C ASP A 142 21.52 -1.96 -1.12
N LEU A 143 21.81 -2.97 -0.30
CA LEU A 143 23.00 -2.97 0.56
C LEU A 143 24.29 -3.07 -0.27
N GLU A 144 24.31 -3.90 -1.32
CA GLU A 144 25.43 -3.97 -2.25
C GLU A 144 25.61 -2.68 -3.05
N ALA A 145 24.52 -2.01 -3.42
CA ALA A 145 24.56 -0.72 -4.10
C ALA A 145 25.20 0.39 -3.24
N ASP A 146 25.15 0.26 -1.91
CA ASP A 146 25.82 1.15 -0.93
C ASP A 146 27.23 0.66 -0.53
N ASP A 147 27.83 -0.26 -1.30
CA ASP A 147 29.14 -0.87 -1.02
C ASP A 147 29.20 -1.56 0.37
N LEU A 148 28.09 -2.16 0.80
CA LEU A 148 27.98 -2.96 2.04
C LEU A 148 27.88 -4.45 1.69
N PRO A 149 29.01 -5.13 1.43
CA PRO A 149 29.00 -6.56 1.14
C PRO A 149 28.48 -7.34 2.34
N GLY A 150 27.60 -8.29 2.08
CA GLY A 150 27.04 -9.14 3.13
C GLY A 150 27.96 -10.27 3.59
N PRO A 151 27.62 -10.91 4.72
CA PRO A 151 28.34 -12.09 5.23
C PRO A 151 28.30 -13.28 4.27
N ASP A 152 29.18 -14.25 4.48
CA ASP A 152 29.22 -15.45 3.64
C ASP A 152 27.90 -16.23 3.66
N GLY A 153 27.39 -16.57 2.48
CA GLY A 153 26.20 -17.38 2.30
C GLY A 153 24.89 -16.60 2.14
N VAL A 154 24.91 -15.26 2.24
CA VAL A 154 23.72 -14.46 1.94
C VAL A 154 23.41 -14.45 0.44
N ILE A 155 22.14 -14.33 0.10
CA ILE A 155 21.71 -14.25 -1.30
C ILE A 155 22.00 -12.88 -1.86
N SER A 156 22.62 -12.86 -3.04
CA SER A 156 22.92 -11.65 -3.79
C SER A 156 22.44 -11.81 -5.22
N PRO A 157 21.57 -10.92 -5.75
CA PRO A 157 21.17 -10.95 -7.16
C PRO A 157 22.38 -10.94 -8.09
N LYS A 158 23.40 -10.13 -7.76
CA LYS A 158 24.65 -10.03 -8.51
C LYS A 158 25.41 -11.35 -8.52
N ALA A 159 25.54 -12.02 -7.37
CA ALA A 159 26.20 -13.33 -7.28
C ALA A 159 25.43 -14.42 -8.05
N LEU A 160 24.11 -14.31 -8.12
CA LEU A 160 23.23 -15.22 -8.85
C LEU A 160 23.07 -14.88 -10.34
N GLY A 161 23.67 -13.77 -10.82
CA GLY A 161 23.53 -13.30 -12.21
C GLY A 161 22.13 -12.81 -12.56
N LEU A 162 21.35 -12.41 -11.56
CA LEU A 162 19.99 -11.87 -11.70
C LEU A 162 20.02 -10.35 -11.95
N PRO A 163 18.97 -9.79 -12.60
CA PRO A 163 18.86 -8.35 -12.78
C PRO A 163 18.65 -7.65 -11.44
N ALA A 164 19.38 -6.55 -11.22
CA ALA A 164 19.24 -5.71 -10.03
C ALA A 164 17.92 -4.89 -10.02
N ASN A 165 17.64 -4.31 -8.86
CA ASN A 165 16.55 -3.43 -8.47
C ASN A 165 15.15 -4.03 -8.64
N ARG A 166 14.98 -5.33 -8.41
CA ARG A 166 13.68 -6.01 -8.46
C ARG A 166 13.05 -6.17 -7.08
N MET A 167 11.72 -6.28 -7.05
CA MET A 167 10.97 -6.62 -5.84
C MET A 167 11.01 -8.14 -5.59
N ALA A 168 10.74 -8.57 -4.37
CA ALA A 168 10.70 -9.96 -3.96
C ALA A 168 9.75 -10.78 -4.86
N GLU A 169 8.57 -10.26 -5.20
CA GLU A 169 7.60 -10.93 -6.08
C GLU A 169 8.15 -11.16 -7.49
N GLU A 170 9.02 -10.28 -7.97
CA GLU A 170 9.70 -10.45 -9.26
C GLU A 170 10.87 -11.45 -9.16
N TYR A 171 11.56 -11.52 -8.01
CA TYR A 171 12.65 -12.46 -7.78
C TYR A 171 12.18 -13.90 -7.58
N VAL A 172 11.02 -14.14 -6.95
CA VAL A 172 10.47 -15.49 -6.71
C VAL A 172 10.52 -16.38 -7.97
N PRO A 173 9.89 -16.02 -9.11
CA PRO A 173 9.91 -16.87 -10.30
C PRO A 173 11.31 -17.05 -10.90
N MET A 174 12.22 -16.08 -10.74
CA MET A 174 13.59 -16.20 -11.22
C MET A 174 14.39 -17.21 -10.39
N LEU A 175 14.21 -17.17 -9.06
CA LEU A 175 14.84 -18.08 -8.12
C LEU A 175 14.29 -19.50 -8.26
N ASP A 176 13.01 -19.68 -8.60
CA ASP A 176 12.44 -20.99 -8.94
C ASP A 176 13.14 -21.61 -10.15
N VAL A 177 13.32 -20.84 -11.22
CA VAL A 177 14.05 -21.31 -12.42
C VAL A 177 15.49 -21.67 -12.11
N LEU A 178 16.18 -20.87 -11.29
CA LEU A 178 17.56 -21.13 -10.87
C LEU A 178 17.65 -22.39 -10.01
N ALA A 179 16.76 -22.55 -9.03
CA ALA A 179 16.75 -23.72 -8.17
C ALA A 179 16.48 -25.00 -8.95
N ASP A 180 15.56 -24.99 -9.91
CA ASP A 180 15.32 -26.11 -10.81
C ASP A 180 16.57 -26.46 -11.64
N ALA A 181 17.27 -25.45 -12.14
CA ALA A 181 18.49 -25.64 -12.92
C ALA A 181 19.63 -26.21 -12.07
N MET A 182 19.81 -25.69 -10.84
CA MET A 182 20.87 -26.13 -9.93
C MET A 182 20.57 -27.51 -9.32
N GLY A 183 19.30 -27.80 -9.02
CA GLY A 183 18.84 -29.10 -8.56
C GLY A 183 19.16 -30.22 -9.55
N ARG A 184 18.99 -29.96 -10.86
CA ARG A 184 19.44 -30.88 -11.94
C ARG A 184 20.95 -31.14 -11.93
N GLY A 185 21.74 -30.20 -11.41
CA GLY A 185 23.19 -30.28 -11.24
C GLY A 185 23.66 -30.75 -9.86
N GLY A 186 22.74 -31.13 -8.96
CA GLY A 186 23.06 -31.59 -7.61
C GLY A 186 23.56 -30.50 -6.65
N LYS A 187 23.28 -29.22 -6.94
CA LYS A 187 23.62 -28.07 -6.08
C LYS A 187 22.36 -27.39 -5.57
N ALA A 188 22.36 -26.98 -4.30
CA ALA A 188 21.35 -26.09 -3.75
C ALA A 188 21.69 -24.63 -4.06
N LEU A 189 20.67 -23.77 -4.14
CA LEU A 189 20.83 -22.34 -4.48
C LEU A 189 21.58 -21.57 -3.38
N ALA A 190 21.12 -21.73 -2.14
CA ALA A 190 21.75 -21.29 -0.90
C ALA A 190 21.01 -21.97 0.26
N ASP A 191 21.69 -22.14 1.40
CA ASP A 191 21.03 -22.61 2.62
C ASP A 191 20.04 -21.55 3.12
N ALA A 192 18.96 -22.00 3.78
CA ALA A 192 17.99 -21.10 4.39
C ALA A 192 18.64 -20.39 5.60
N ILE A 193 18.77 -19.08 5.52
CA ILE A 193 19.09 -18.25 6.69
C ILE A 193 17.76 -17.79 7.29
N ASP A 194 17.55 -17.96 8.60
CA ASP A 194 16.33 -17.44 9.23
C ASP A 194 16.45 -15.94 9.44
N CYS A 195 15.56 -15.19 8.79
CA CYS A 195 15.39 -13.76 9.02
C CYS A 195 14.23 -13.48 10.00
N GLY A 196 13.57 -14.52 10.50
CA GLY A 196 12.45 -14.45 11.45
C GLY A 196 11.12 -14.10 10.79
N SER A 197 10.08 -13.90 11.61
CA SER A 197 8.73 -13.61 11.10
C SER A 197 8.62 -12.28 10.37
N ALA A 198 9.59 -11.35 10.50
CA ALA A 198 9.62 -10.12 9.71
C ALA A 198 9.73 -10.38 8.20
N ALA A 199 10.33 -11.51 7.81
CA ALA A 199 10.49 -11.88 6.41
C ALA A 199 9.24 -12.54 5.82
N ASP A 200 8.66 -13.52 6.51
CA ASP A 200 7.64 -14.42 5.96
C ASP A 200 6.27 -14.36 6.67
N GLY A 201 6.17 -13.64 7.80
CA GLY A 201 4.97 -13.51 8.61
C GLY A 201 4.65 -14.71 9.52
N ARG A 202 5.54 -15.71 9.61
CA ARG A 202 5.30 -16.94 10.38
C ARG A 202 5.99 -16.89 11.74
N PRO A 203 5.23 -16.94 12.84
CA PRO A 203 5.79 -16.90 14.18
C PRO A 203 6.81 -18.02 14.44
N ARG A 204 7.90 -17.69 15.13
CA ARG A 204 8.93 -18.65 15.55
C ARG A 204 8.80 -18.95 17.04
N THR A 205 9.26 -20.13 17.45
CA THR A 205 9.14 -20.56 18.86
C THR A 205 9.92 -19.67 19.83
N TYR A 206 11.00 -19.03 19.37
CA TYR A 206 11.80 -18.10 20.18
C TYR A 206 11.17 -16.69 20.27
N GLU A 207 10.15 -16.39 19.47
CA GLU A 207 9.47 -15.07 19.50
C GLU A 207 8.49 -14.97 20.69
N ASP A 208 8.00 -16.11 21.21
CA ASP A 208 7.12 -16.16 22.37
C ASP A 208 7.86 -15.95 23.71
N SER A 209 9.19 -16.17 23.74
CA SER A 209 10.02 -16.00 24.94
C SER A 209 10.33 -14.53 25.28
N GLY A 210 10.11 -13.60 24.35
CA GLY A 210 10.42 -12.18 24.51
C GLY A 210 9.25 -11.38 25.08
N GLY A 211 9.32 -11.01 26.36
CA GLY A 211 8.38 -10.10 27.01
C GLY A 211 8.10 -8.85 26.17
N GLY A 212 6.82 -8.60 25.88
CA GLY A 212 6.36 -7.61 24.90
C GLY A 212 6.87 -6.19 25.14
N GLY A 213 7.80 -5.75 24.28
CA GLY A 213 8.30 -4.38 24.21
C GLY A 213 8.40 -3.78 22.80
N GLY A 214 8.03 -4.55 21.77
CA GLY A 214 8.09 -4.10 20.37
C GLY A 214 7.10 -2.98 20.02
N LEU A 215 7.31 -2.36 18.85
CA LEU A 215 6.52 -1.22 18.39
C LEU A 215 5.04 -1.56 18.21
N SER A 216 4.16 -0.61 18.54
CA SER A 216 2.74 -0.70 18.18
C SER A 216 2.55 -0.45 16.68
N GLU A 217 1.43 -0.89 16.11
CA GLU A 217 1.13 -0.67 14.68
C GLU A 217 1.14 0.83 14.32
N LEU A 218 0.61 1.68 15.21
CA LEU A 218 0.63 3.13 15.01
C LEU A 218 2.06 3.68 15.01
N ASP A 219 2.90 3.26 15.96
CA ASP A 219 4.30 3.71 16.03
C ASP A 219 5.07 3.29 14.77
N ARG A 220 4.81 2.08 14.26
CA ARG A 220 5.37 1.60 12.99
C ARG A 220 4.95 2.46 11.82
N GLU A 221 3.65 2.75 11.68
CA GLU A 221 3.16 3.60 10.59
C GLU A 221 3.77 5.00 10.61
N LEU A 222 3.90 5.59 11.80
CA LEU A 222 4.52 6.90 12.00
C LEU A 222 6.02 6.85 11.68
N LEU A 223 6.72 5.81 12.13
CA LEU A 223 8.14 5.60 11.86
C LEU A 223 8.40 5.43 10.36
N GLU A 224 7.67 4.54 9.68
CA GLU A 224 7.77 4.34 8.23
C GLU A 224 7.51 5.64 7.46
N ARG A 225 6.48 6.40 7.85
CA ARG A 225 6.18 7.69 7.20
C ARG A 225 7.32 8.69 7.42
N SER A 226 7.89 8.74 8.62
CA SER A 226 9.04 9.59 8.95
C SER A 226 10.27 9.21 8.12
N ILE A 227 10.58 7.91 7.97
CA ILE A 227 11.67 7.41 7.14
C ILE A 227 11.45 7.81 5.68
N ALA A 228 10.24 7.63 5.15
CA ALA A 228 9.93 7.98 3.77
C ALA A 228 10.13 9.49 3.50
N VAL A 229 9.69 10.36 4.42
CA VAL A 229 9.94 11.82 4.32
C VAL A 229 11.44 12.11 4.38
N GLY A 230 12.16 11.51 5.33
CA GLY A 230 13.61 11.70 5.45
C GLY A 230 14.41 11.25 4.22
N ILE A 231 13.96 10.19 3.54
CA ILE A 231 14.54 9.76 2.26
C ILE A 231 14.26 10.81 1.17
N GLN A 232 13.03 11.32 1.05
CA GLN A 232 12.70 12.34 0.05
C GLN A 232 13.48 13.66 0.25
N ASP A 233 13.69 14.07 1.50
CA ASP A 233 14.49 15.25 1.83
C ASP A 233 15.95 15.07 1.39
N ARG A 234 16.51 13.88 1.59
CA ARG A 234 17.88 13.53 1.15
C ARG A 234 18.02 13.47 -0.37
N ILE A 235 17.05 12.88 -1.06
CA ILE A 235 17.00 12.89 -2.53
C ILE A 235 16.97 14.34 -3.04
N SER A 236 16.13 15.19 -2.43
CA SER A 236 16.04 16.62 -2.76
C SER A 236 17.35 17.37 -2.50
N ALA A 237 18.07 16.97 -1.44
CA ALA A 237 19.41 17.47 -1.11
C ALA A 237 20.53 16.84 -1.96
N ARG A 238 20.20 16.04 -2.99
CA ARG A 238 21.14 15.33 -3.89
C ARG A 238 22.12 14.40 -3.16
N SER A 239 21.65 13.78 -2.08
CA SER A 239 22.40 12.72 -1.40
C SER A 239 22.22 11.40 -2.15
N GLU A 240 23.23 10.54 -2.11
CA GLU A 240 23.14 9.19 -2.64
C GLU A 240 22.24 8.34 -1.73
N VAL A 241 21.26 7.67 -2.36
CA VAL A 241 20.32 6.74 -1.72
C VAL A 241 20.05 5.63 -2.75
N PRO A 242 20.09 4.34 -2.38
CA PRO A 242 19.78 3.26 -3.31
C PRO A 242 18.40 3.37 -3.96
N SER A 243 18.29 2.91 -5.20
CA SER A 243 17.09 3.13 -6.01
C SER A 243 15.84 2.43 -5.44
N GLY A 244 16.01 1.29 -4.76
CA GLY A 244 14.91 0.60 -4.06
C GLY A 244 14.31 1.47 -2.96
N TRP A 245 15.15 2.15 -2.17
CA TRP A 245 14.71 3.08 -1.14
C TRP A 245 14.04 4.33 -1.69
N GLN A 246 14.52 4.87 -2.81
CA GLN A 246 13.87 6.01 -3.48
C GLN A 246 12.46 5.66 -3.94
N ARG A 247 12.30 4.49 -4.56
CA ARG A 247 11.01 3.97 -5.04
C ARG A 247 10.06 3.73 -3.88
N TRP A 248 10.51 3.00 -2.86
CA TRP A 248 9.71 2.73 -1.66
C TRP A 248 9.22 4.02 -0.99
N ALA A 249 10.09 5.02 -0.82
CA ALA A 249 9.71 6.30 -0.22
C ALA A 249 8.71 7.06 -1.09
N GLY A 250 8.90 7.04 -2.41
CA GLY A 250 7.97 7.62 -3.38
C GLY A 250 6.58 6.98 -3.32
N GLU A 251 6.50 5.66 -3.31
CA GLU A 251 5.24 4.90 -3.19
C GLU A 251 4.58 5.10 -1.83
N ARG A 252 5.35 5.10 -0.74
CA ARG A 252 4.83 5.27 0.62
C ARG A 252 4.25 6.66 0.87
N LEU A 253 4.80 7.67 0.20
CA LEU A 253 4.32 9.05 0.24
C LEU A 253 3.39 9.41 -0.91
N ALA A 254 3.26 8.55 -1.91
CA ALA A 254 2.30 8.74 -2.97
C ALA A 254 0.92 8.89 -2.33
N PRO A 255 0.19 9.97 -2.64
CA PRO A 255 -1.14 10.11 -2.10
C PRO A 255 -1.97 8.94 -2.62
N THR A 256 -2.37 8.04 -1.72
CA THR A 256 -3.45 7.09 -1.98
C THR A 256 -4.70 7.94 -2.16
N VAL A 257 -4.92 8.49 -3.36
CA VAL A 257 -6.08 9.31 -3.64
C VAL A 257 -7.26 8.38 -3.48
N ASN A 258 -7.96 8.49 -2.35
CA ASN A 258 -9.25 7.88 -2.18
C ASN A 258 -10.17 8.53 -3.24
N TRP A 259 -10.23 7.90 -4.40
CA TRP A 259 -10.94 8.42 -5.56
C TRP A 259 -12.41 8.62 -5.22
N ARG A 260 -12.96 7.87 -4.26
CA ARG A 260 -14.31 8.06 -3.71
C ARG A 260 -14.43 9.39 -2.98
N ALA A 261 -13.45 9.73 -2.13
CA ALA A 261 -13.41 11.01 -1.45
C ALA A 261 -13.22 12.18 -2.43
N ARG A 262 -12.35 12.02 -3.44
CA ARG A 262 -12.13 13.01 -4.51
C ARG A 262 -13.39 13.20 -5.36
N LEU A 263 -14.01 12.12 -5.82
CA LEU A 263 -15.27 12.15 -6.57
C LEU A 263 -16.38 12.79 -5.72
N GLY A 264 -16.49 12.42 -4.45
CA GLY A 264 -17.43 13.05 -3.52
C GLY A 264 -17.18 14.55 -3.32
N ALA A 265 -15.91 14.99 -3.30
CA ALA A 265 -15.57 16.42 -3.26
C ALA A 265 -15.88 17.14 -4.58
N LEU A 266 -15.64 16.52 -5.73
CA LEU A 266 -15.94 17.07 -7.06
C LEU A 266 -17.44 17.19 -7.29
N ILE A 267 -18.20 16.14 -6.94
CA ILE A 267 -19.66 16.17 -6.97
C ILE A 267 -20.13 17.28 -6.02
N ARG A 268 -19.71 17.30 -4.75
CA ARG A 268 -20.08 18.37 -3.81
C ARG A 268 -19.74 19.77 -4.34
N ARG A 269 -18.60 19.96 -5.00
CA ARG A 269 -18.21 21.25 -5.60
C ARG A 269 -19.07 21.62 -6.80
N GLY A 270 -19.33 20.67 -7.71
CA GLY A 270 -20.25 20.87 -8.83
C GLY A 270 -21.65 21.23 -8.34
N LEU A 271 -22.09 20.56 -7.27
CA LEU A 271 -23.38 20.81 -6.64
C LEU A 271 -23.40 22.11 -5.82
N SER A 272 -22.32 22.50 -5.13
CA SER A 272 -22.24 23.74 -4.35
C SER A 272 -22.08 24.98 -5.22
N THR A 273 -21.44 24.84 -6.39
CA THR A 273 -21.35 25.91 -7.40
C THR A 273 -22.74 26.24 -7.95
N VAL A 274 -23.65 25.26 -7.96
CA VAL A 274 -25.05 25.40 -8.36
C VAL A 274 -25.96 25.78 -7.17
N ALA A 275 -25.69 25.24 -5.98
CA ALA A 275 -26.40 25.54 -4.73
C ALA A 275 -25.96 26.85 -4.05
N GLY A 276 -25.15 27.67 -4.72
CA GLY A 276 -24.91 29.07 -4.35
C GLY A 276 -26.19 29.92 -4.25
N ASN A 277 -27.34 29.37 -4.65
CA ASN A 277 -28.66 29.90 -4.34
C ASN A 277 -29.34 29.06 -3.25
N THR A 278 -29.23 29.47 -1.99
CA THR A 278 -30.35 29.36 -1.03
C THR A 278 -31.50 30.19 -1.59
N ASP A 279 -32.22 29.62 -2.53
CA ASP A 279 -33.30 30.31 -3.23
C ASP A 279 -34.57 30.28 -2.38
N PHE A 280 -35.38 31.29 -2.60
CA PHE A 280 -36.65 31.51 -1.94
C PHE A 280 -37.77 30.97 -2.85
N SER A 281 -38.40 29.86 -2.46
CA SER A 281 -39.49 29.26 -3.24
C SER A 281 -40.85 29.65 -2.68
N HIS A 282 -41.76 30.12 -3.54
CA HIS A 282 -43.18 30.33 -3.22
C HIS A 282 -44.05 29.09 -3.50
N ARG A 283 -43.46 27.99 -4.03
CA ARG A 283 -44.22 26.77 -4.35
C ARG A 283 -44.85 26.12 -3.11
N ARG A 284 -44.24 26.30 -1.95
CA ARG A 284 -44.78 25.87 -0.65
C ARG A 284 -44.55 26.99 0.37
N PRO A 285 -45.60 27.54 1.00
CA PRO A 285 -45.45 28.58 2.02
C PRO A 285 -44.53 28.12 3.16
N SER A 286 -43.70 29.04 3.68
CA SER A 286 -42.88 28.77 4.86
C SER A 286 -43.73 28.32 6.05
N ARG A 287 -43.22 27.44 6.91
CA ARG A 287 -43.90 27.07 8.17
C ARG A 287 -44.10 28.28 9.10
N ARG A 288 -43.34 29.36 8.88
CA ARG A 288 -43.49 30.64 9.59
C ARG A 288 -44.57 31.53 8.97
N ALA A 289 -45.27 31.10 7.92
CA ALA A 289 -46.32 31.90 7.28
C ALA A 289 -47.42 32.33 8.27
N GLY A 290 -47.73 31.52 9.29
CA GLY A 290 -48.68 31.90 10.34
C GLY A 290 -48.24 33.07 11.25
N ALA A 291 -46.98 33.52 11.15
CA ALA A 291 -46.47 34.69 11.86
C ALA A 291 -46.63 36.00 11.06
N TYR A 292 -47.16 35.95 9.84
CA TYR A 292 -47.34 37.10 8.96
C TYR A 292 -48.80 37.15 8.48
N THR A 293 -49.47 38.30 8.63
CA THR A 293 -50.91 38.42 8.35
C THR A 293 -51.21 38.64 6.86
N ASP A 294 -50.38 39.43 6.16
CA ASP A 294 -50.65 39.91 4.80
C ASP A 294 -49.57 39.54 3.78
N ILE A 295 -48.58 38.73 4.17
CA ILE A 295 -47.45 38.35 3.31
C ILE A 295 -47.28 36.84 3.38
N VAL A 296 -47.15 36.18 2.23
CA VAL A 296 -46.75 34.77 2.14
C VAL A 296 -45.24 34.73 2.00
N PRO A 297 -44.46 34.50 3.08
CA PRO A 297 -43.02 34.48 2.98
C PRO A 297 -42.55 33.26 2.18
N PRO A 298 -41.51 33.41 1.33
CA PRO A 298 -40.89 32.30 0.66
C PRO A 298 -40.34 31.26 1.64
N ALA A 299 -40.38 29.99 1.25
CA ALA A 299 -39.65 28.94 1.94
C ALA A 299 -38.20 28.89 1.41
N LEU A 300 -37.24 28.87 2.33
CA LEU A 300 -35.86 28.56 2.00
C LEU A 300 -35.82 27.11 1.51
N VAL A 301 -35.41 26.88 0.27
CA VAL A 301 -35.25 25.54 -0.29
C VAL A 301 -33.79 25.28 -0.58
N SER A 302 -33.32 24.08 -0.24
CA SER A 302 -32.08 23.53 -0.77
C SER A 302 -32.46 22.62 -1.94
N PRO A 303 -32.50 23.11 -3.19
CA PRO A 303 -32.85 22.26 -4.32
C PRO A 303 -31.90 21.06 -4.38
N VAL A 304 -32.45 19.86 -4.53
CA VAL A 304 -31.67 18.65 -4.80
C VAL A 304 -31.23 18.75 -6.26
N PRO A 305 -29.94 18.91 -6.54
CA PRO A 305 -29.46 19.13 -7.90
C PRO A 305 -29.70 17.90 -8.77
N ASP A 306 -30.07 18.13 -10.02
CA ASP A 306 -30.45 17.06 -10.92
C ASP A 306 -29.19 16.49 -11.61
N THR A 307 -28.83 15.27 -11.23
CA THR A 307 -27.61 14.58 -11.70
C THR A 307 -27.96 13.52 -12.73
N VAL A 308 -27.27 13.56 -13.87
CA VAL A 308 -27.36 12.54 -14.93
C VAL A 308 -26.06 11.78 -15.02
N LEU A 309 -26.14 10.46 -15.03
CA LEU A 309 -25.03 9.56 -15.26
C LEU A 309 -24.98 9.15 -16.73
N VAL A 310 -23.85 9.36 -17.39
CA VAL A 310 -23.56 8.85 -18.74
C VAL A 310 -22.59 7.69 -18.59
N ILE A 311 -22.96 6.53 -19.11
CA ILE A 311 -22.24 5.27 -18.95
C ILE A 311 -21.73 4.87 -20.32
N ASP A 312 -20.41 4.81 -20.49
CA ASP A 312 -19.78 4.28 -21.68
C ASP A 312 -19.99 2.76 -21.71
N THR A 313 -20.73 2.29 -22.71
CA THR A 313 -21.00 0.86 -22.95
C THR A 313 -20.26 0.36 -24.19
N SER A 314 -19.16 1.00 -24.56
CA SER A 314 -18.28 0.53 -25.62
C SER A 314 -17.55 -0.76 -25.23
N GLY A 315 -17.11 -1.51 -26.24
CA GLY A 315 -16.52 -2.83 -26.04
C GLY A 315 -15.22 -2.88 -25.22
N SER A 316 -14.58 -1.74 -24.95
CA SER A 316 -13.37 -1.64 -24.12
C SER A 316 -13.66 -1.69 -22.61
N VAL A 317 -14.89 -1.43 -22.19
CA VAL A 317 -15.29 -1.48 -20.77
C VAL A 317 -16.14 -2.72 -20.50
N THR A 318 -15.65 -3.64 -19.68
CA THR A 318 -16.39 -4.87 -19.36
C THR A 318 -17.59 -4.61 -18.44
N ASN A 319 -18.67 -5.38 -18.60
CA ASN A 319 -19.86 -5.27 -17.74
C ASN A 319 -19.54 -5.47 -16.25
N ALA A 320 -18.59 -6.35 -15.91
CA ALA A 320 -18.19 -6.60 -14.53
C ALA A 320 -17.55 -5.36 -13.87
N VAL A 321 -16.73 -4.61 -14.63
CA VAL A 321 -16.15 -3.35 -14.18
C VAL A 321 -17.26 -2.30 -14.04
N LEU A 322 -18.16 -2.18 -15.02
CA LEU A 322 -19.27 -1.24 -14.97
C LEU A 322 -20.19 -1.47 -13.76
N ASP A 323 -20.61 -2.71 -13.49
CA ASP A 323 -21.52 -3.02 -12.38
C ASP A 323 -20.93 -2.62 -11.02
N ARG A 324 -19.64 -2.92 -10.80
CA ARG A 324 -18.91 -2.50 -9.58
C ARG A 324 -18.88 -0.98 -9.46
N LEU A 325 -18.48 -0.29 -10.53
CA LEU A 325 -18.34 1.16 -10.51
C LEU A 325 -19.68 1.88 -10.34
N LEU A 326 -20.75 1.36 -10.93
CA LEU A 326 -22.10 1.89 -10.81
C LEU A 326 -22.60 1.85 -9.38
N ALA A 327 -22.37 0.75 -8.66
CA ALA A 327 -22.73 0.64 -7.25
C ALA A 327 -22.02 1.72 -6.42
N GLU A 328 -20.71 1.90 -6.63
CA GLU A 328 -19.90 2.83 -5.86
C GLU A 328 -20.19 4.30 -6.17
N VAL A 329 -20.24 4.67 -7.46
CA VAL A 329 -20.58 6.04 -7.88
C VAL A 329 -21.98 6.40 -7.41
N THR A 330 -22.94 5.47 -7.51
CA THR A 330 -24.29 5.71 -7.00
C THR A 330 -24.31 5.82 -5.47
N ALA A 331 -23.47 5.11 -4.73
CA ALA A 331 -23.33 5.25 -3.28
C ALA A 331 -22.69 6.60 -2.87
N ILE A 332 -21.83 7.18 -3.72
CA ILE A 332 -21.28 8.53 -3.50
C ILE A 332 -22.35 9.59 -3.79
N ILE A 333 -23.05 9.52 -4.92
CA ILE A 333 -24.15 10.44 -5.24
C ILE A 333 -25.25 10.33 -4.16
N THR A 334 -25.55 9.09 -3.73
CA THR A 334 -25.88 8.66 -2.36
C THR A 334 -25.83 9.68 -1.24
N GLY A 335 -24.67 9.65 -0.59
CA GLY A 335 -24.38 10.46 0.57
C GLY A 335 -24.34 11.96 0.29
N VAL A 336 -24.15 12.38 -0.96
CA VAL A 336 -24.11 13.81 -1.29
C VAL A 336 -25.50 14.42 -1.52
N ALA A 337 -26.36 13.77 -2.30
CA ALA A 337 -27.67 14.31 -2.70
C ALA A 337 -28.85 13.74 -1.88
N GLY A 338 -28.59 12.79 -0.98
CA GLY A 338 -29.57 12.22 -0.06
C GLY A 338 -30.39 11.06 -0.64
N PRO A 339 -31.22 10.41 0.20
CA PRO A 339 -31.87 9.14 -0.12
C PRO A 339 -33.10 9.25 -1.04
N ASN A 340 -33.71 10.43 -1.15
CA ASN A 340 -34.95 10.63 -1.92
C ASN A 340 -34.72 11.11 -3.36
N ARG A 341 -33.47 11.13 -3.84
CA ARG A 341 -33.17 11.61 -5.20
C ARG A 341 -33.60 10.59 -6.26
N ARG A 342 -33.82 11.08 -7.48
CA ARG A 342 -33.97 10.26 -8.68
C ARG A 342 -32.62 10.22 -9.40
N LEU A 343 -32.14 9.03 -9.75
CA LEU A 343 -30.95 8.86 -10.58
C LEU A 343 -31.41 8.74 -12.03
N ARG A 344 -30.91 9.62 -12.91
CA ARG A 344 -31.10 9.51 -14.35
C ARG A 344 -29.82 8.96 -14.94
N ALA A 345 -29.91 7.87 -15.68
CA ALA A 345 -28.77 7.23 -16.32
C ALA A 345 -29.00 7.08 -17.82
N LEU A 346 -27.95 7.22 -18.59
CA LEU A 346 -27.91 7.12 -20.04
C LEU A 346 -26.73 6.23 -20.42
N CYS A 347 -26.98 5.12 -21.12
CA CYS A 347 -25.89 4.38 -21.77
C CYS A 347 -25.53 5.05 -23.10
N CYS A 348 -24.26 5.10 -23.44
CA CYS A 348 -23.79 5.67 -24.69
C CYS A 348 -22.66 4.81 -25.26
N ASP A 349 -22.80 4.46 -26.53
CA ASP A 349 -21.75 3.91 -27.36
C ASP A 349 -21.43 4.95 -28.46
N MET A 350 -21.65 4.63 -29.73
CA MET A 350 -21.69 5.58 -30.84
C MET A 350 -22.93 6.49 -30.79
N HIS A 351 -24.02 6.01 -30.16
CA HIS A 351 -25.27 6.75 -30.03
C HIS A 351 -25.79 6.71 -28.59
N PRO A 352 -26.50 7.77 -28.14
CA PRO A 352 -27.13 7.78 -26.84
C PRO A 352 -28.37 6.86 -26.85
N HIS A 353 -28.45 5.95 -25.87
CA HIS A 353 -29.61 5.08 -25.67
C HIS A 353 -30.76 5.81 -24.93
N PRO A 354 -31.95 5.22 -24.74
CA PRO A 354 -33.00 5.85 -23.95
C PRO A 354 -32.59 6.10 -22.49
N VAL A 355 -32.95 7.27 -21.95
CA VAL A 355 -32.68 7.60 -20.53
C VAL A 355 -33.51 6.73 -19.60
N GLN A 356 -32.84 6.18 -18.59
CA GLN A 356 -33.43 5.37 -17.54
C GLN A 356 -33.52 6.21 -16.25
N THR A 357 -34.68 6.23 -15.61
CA THR A 357 -34.86 6.88 -14.31
C THR A 357 -35.04 5.82 -13.25
N VAL A 358 -34.04 5.66 -12.39
CA VAL A 358 -33.97 4.61 -11.38
C VAL A 358 -33.78 5.19 -9.99
N ARG A 359 -34.00 4.35 -8.97
CA ARG A 359 -33.66 4.66 -7.57
C ARG A 359 -32.40 3.94 -7.11
N ARG A 360 -32.14 2.75 -7.64
CA ARG A 360 -30.97 1.93 -7.31
C ARG A 360 -30.10 1.75 -8.55
N ALA A 361 -28.79 1.59 -8.34
CA ALA A 361 -27.85 1.34 -9.42
C ALA A 361 -28.14 0.02 -10.13
N GLU A 362 -28.53 -1.00 -9.37
CA GLU A 362 -28.89 -2.35 -9.83
C GLU A 362 -30.05 -2.37 -10.83
N ASP A 363 -30.89 -1.34 -10.83
CA ASP A 363 -32.03 -1.23 -11.75
C ASP A 363 -31.62 -0.68 -13.14
N ILE A 364 -30.37 -0.21 -13.30
CA ILE A 364 -29.87 0.34 -14.56
C ILE A 364 -29.58 -0.83 -15.51
N ARG A 365 -30.24 -0.84 -16.65
CA ARG A 365 -29.96 -1.81 -17.72
C ARG A 365 -28.83 -1.27 -18.59
N LEU A 366 -27.71 -1.98 -18.63
CA LEU A 366 -26.61 -1.67 -19.53
C LEU A 366 -26.99 -2.12 -20.95
N VAL A 367 -27.02 -1.18 -21.89
CA VAL A 367 -27.38 -1.41 -23.29
C VAL A 367 -26.31 -0.77 -24.17
N GLY A 368 -25.85 -1.50 -25.19
CA GLY A 368 -24.79 -1.06 -26.10
C GLY A 368 -23.85 -2.20 -26.49
N GLY A 369 -22.56 -1.86 -26.68
CA GLY A 369 -21.51 -2.80 -27.10
C GLY A 369 -20.83 -2.42 -28.43
N GLY A 370 -20.99 -1.17 -28.88
CA GLY A 370 -20.38 -0.64 -30.12
C GLY A 370 -19.07 0.12 -29.88
N GLY A 371 -18.73 1.02 -30.83
CA GLY A 371 -17.68 2.04 -30.64
C GLY A 371 -18.07 3.10 -29.61
N THR A 372 -17.27 4.15 -29.44
CA THR A 372 -17.50 5.20 -28.42
C THR A 372 -17.55 6.60 -29.03
N ASP A 373 -18.57 7.37 -28.69
CA ASP A 373 -18.66 8.82 -28.96
C ASP A 373 -19.37 9.56 -27.81
N MET A 374 -18.59 10.01 -26.82
CA MET A 374 -19.14 10.75 -25.67
C MET A 374 -19.65 12.14 -26.02
N ARG A 375 -19.42 12.68 -27.23
CA ARG A 375 -20.08 13.92 -27.67
C ARG A 375 -21.58 13.73 -27.69
N ALA A 376 -22.04 12.62 -28.26
CA ALA A 376 -23.45 12.31 -28.41
C ALA A 376 -24.12 12.05 -27.05
N GLY A 377 -23.45 11.32 -26.15
CA GLY A 377 -23.91 11.05 -24.80
C GLY A 377 -24.07 12.32 -23.94
N ILE A 378 -23.05 13.19 -23.95
CA ILE A 378 -23.08 14.45 -23.20
C ILE A 378 -24.11 15.42 -23.76
N GLU A 379 -24.25 15.51 -25.07
CA GLU A 379 -25.27 16.34 -25.72
C GLU A 379 -26.68 15.86 -25.37
N ALA A 380 -26.95 14.56 -25.43
CA ALA A 380 -28.22 13.97 -25.04
C ALA A 380 -28.54 14.25 -23.57
N ALA A 381 -27.57 14.09 -22.66
CA ALA A 381 -27.73 14.42 -21.25
C ALA A 381 -28.05 15.91 -21.04
N ALA A 382 -27.32 16.81 -21.70
CA ALA A 382 -27.55 18.26 -21.61
C ALA A 382 -28.92 18.69 -22.19
N GLY A 383 -29.46 17.92 -23.13
CA GLY A 383 -30.77 18.14 -23.75
C GLY A 383 -31.97 17.87 -22.83
N LEU A 384 -31.80 17.11 -21.74
CA LEU A 384 -32.90 16.62 -20.92
C LEU A 384 -33.75 17.72 -20.25
N ARG A 385 -34.97 17.33 -19.88
CA ARG A 385 -35.92 18.15 -19.13
C ARG A 385 -36.44 17.36 -17.92
N PRO A 386 -36.27 17.86 -16.68
CA PRO A 386 -35.51 19.05 -16.29
C PRO A 386 -34.03 18.97 -16.71
N ARG A 387 -33.41 20.13 -16.92
CA ARG A 387 -32.00 20.20 -17.32
C ARG A 387 -31.12 19.72 -16.17
N PRO A 388 -30.13 18.86 -16.41
CA PRO A 388 -29.20 18.45 -15.35
C PRO A 388 -28.30 19.61 -14.95
N ASP A 389 -27.96 19.64 -13.67
CA ASP A 389 -26.96 20.55 -13.10
C ASP A 389 -25.55 19.93 -13.18
N LEU A 390 -25.50 18.60 -13.07
CA LEU A 390 -24.28 17.79 -13.08
C LEU A 390 -24.45 16.59 -14.01
N VAL A 391 -23.48 16.40 -14.89
CA VAL A 391 -23.30 15.19 -15.69
C VAL A 391 -22.07 14.45 -15.19
N VAL A 392 -22.24 13.20 -14.79
CA VAL A 392 -21.13 12.31 -14.41
C VAL A 392 -20.94 11.32 -15.56
N VAL A 393 -19.75 11.25 -16.14
CA VAL A 393 -19.42 10.35 -17.25
C VAL A 393 -18.53 9.22 -16.74
N LEU A 394 -18.89 7.96 -16.96
CA LEU A 394 -18.04 6.79 -16.70
C LEU A 394 -17.49 6.30 -18.03
N THR A 395 -16.18 6.33 -18.23
CA THR A 395 -15.51 5.91 -19.48
C THR A 395 -14.04 5.60 -19.22
N ASP A 396 -13.42 4.80 -20.08
CA ASP A 396 -11.96 4.64 -20.13
C ASP A 396 -11.25 5.85 -20.77
N GLY A 397 -12.00 6.81 -21.31
CA GLY A 397 -11.49 8.05 -21.89
C GLY A 397 -11.00 7.94 -23.33
N GLN A 398 -11.14 6.77 -23.99
CA GLN A 398 -10.71 6.56 -25.37
C GLN A 398 -11.79 6.97 -26.39
N THR A 399 -12.30 8.20 -26.25
CA THR A 399 -13.50 8.65 -26.96
C THR A 399 -13.37 10.08 -27.48
N PRO A 400 -14.00 10.42 -28.62
CA PRO A 400 -14.13 11.80 -29.03
C PRO A 400 -14.87 12.64 -27.99
N TRP A 401 -14.31 13.81 -27.65
CA TRP A 401 -14.90 14.73 -26.68
C TRP A 401 -15.48 16.01 -27.32
N PRO A 402 -16.47 16.67 -26.67
CA PRO A 402 -16.93 17.99 -27.09
C PRO A 402 -15.80 19.03 -27.06
N GLN A 403 -15.63 19.77 -28.15
CA GLN A 403 -14.63 20.86 -28.23
C GLN A 403 -14.98 22.04 -27.31
N ARG A 404 -16.27 22.27 -27.06
CA ARG A 404 -16.75 23.36 -26.21
C ARG A 404 -17.35 22.80 -24.92
N ARG A 405 -17.09 23.49 -23.81
CA ARG A 405 -17.65 23.15 -22.50
C ARG A 405 -19.18 23.11 -22.55
N PRO A 406 -19.83 21.99 -22.20
CA PRO A 406 -21.27 21.89 -22.04
C PRO A 406 -21.78 22.84 -20.94
N ARG A 407 -23.07 23.20 -21.01
CA ARG A 407 -23.71 24.00 -19.94
C ARG A 407 -23.71 23.33 -18.57
N PRO A 408 -24.08 22.04 -18.40
CA PRO A 408 -23.98 21.39 -17.10
C PRO A 408 -22.52 21.25 -16.67
N HIS A 409 -22.27 21.20 -15.36
CA HIS A 409 -20.96 20.77 -14.86
C HIS A 409 -20.74 19.31 -15.25
N VAL A 410 -19.54 18.99 -15.73
CA VAL A 410 -19.20 17.62 -16.13
C VAL A 410 -18.07 17.12 -15.27
N VAL A 411 -18.30 15.95 -14.66
CA VAL A 411 -17.28 15.18 -13.95
C VAL A 411 -17.03 13.91 -14.76
N VAL A 412 -15.81 13.70 -15.21
CA VAL A 412 -15.39 12.49 -15.90
C VAL A 412 -14.69 11.57 -14.91
N CYS A 413 -15.27 10.40 -14.73
CA CYS A 413 -14.71 9.27 -14.03
C CYS A 413 -13.94 8.43 -15.05
N LEU A 414 -12.62 8.65 -15.13
CA LEU A 414 -11.73 7.90 -16.00
C LEU A 414 -11.38 6.57 -15.36
N ILE A 415 -11.70 5.48 -16.05
CA ILE A 415 -11.34 4.11 -15.66
C ILE A 415 -9.94 3.83 -16.19
N GLY A 416 -9.04 3.39 -15.32
CA GLY A 416 -7.64 3.15 -15.67
C GLY A 416 -6.81 4.45 -15.79
N ASP A 417 -5.57 4.30 -16.22
CA ASP A 417 -4.59 5.39 -16.23
C ASP A 417 -4.33 6.03 -17.60
N ASP A 418 -4.71 5.34 -18.68
CA ASP A 418 -4.39 5.73 -20.06
C ASP A 418 -5.41 6.68 -20.70
N GLY A 419 -6.57 6.86 -20.06
CA GLY A 419 -7.65 7.72 -20.53
C GLY A 419 -7.33 9.21 -20.49
N HIS A 420 -7.88 9.95 -21.45
CA HIS A 420 -7.84 11.42 -21.45
C HIS A 420 -9.26 12.01 -21.30
N ALA A 421 -9.33 13.19 -20.68
CA ALA A 421 -10.53 14.03 -20.67
C ALA A 421 -10.16 15.48 -21.03
N PRO A 422 -11.11 16.32 -21.46
CA PRO A 422 -10.85 17.72 -21.79
C PRO A 422 -10.60 18.57 -20.55
N ASP A 423 -9.80 19.64 -20.69
CA ASP A 423 -9.42 20.57 -19.61
C ASP A 423 -10.62 21.27 -18.94
N TRP A 424 -11.75 21.36 -19.64
CA TRP A 424 -12.97 21.97 -19.10
C TRP A 424 -13.75 21.04 -18.16
N ALA A 425 -13.43 19.75 -18.12
CA ALA A 425 -14.09 18.75 -17.28
C ALA A 425 -13.34 18.53 -15.97
N ALA A 426 -14.07 18.25 -14.89
CA ALA A 426 -13.45 17.80 -13.65
C ALA A 426 -13.14 16.30 -13.73
N ILE A 427 -11.93 15.90 -13.33
CA ILE A 427 -11.45 14.52 -13.51
C ILE A 427 -11.32 13.79 -12.17
N ALA A 428 -11.95 12.63 -12.07
CA ALA A 428 -11.72 11.61 -11.05
C ALA A 428 -11.16 10.35 -11.73
N ARG A 429 -9.94 9.95 -11.39
CA ARG A 429 -9.35 8.69 -11.86
C ARG A 429 -9.78 7.55 -10.95
N ILE A 430 -10.19 6.44 -11.55
CA ILE A 430 -10.68 5.24 -10.90
C ILE A 430 -9.77 4.08 -11.31
N PRO A 431 -9.15 3.37 -10.35
CA PRO A 431 -8.31 2.21 -10.67
C PRO A 431 -9.17 1.08 -11.27
N GLU A 432 -8.65 0.39 -12.29
CA GLU A 432 -9.29 -0.77 -12.93
C GLU A 432 -9.46 -1.94 -11.95
N GLU A 433 -8.44 -2.15 -11.11
CA GLU A 433 -8.46 -3.11 -10.01
C GLU A 433 -8.64 -2.32 -8.70
N GLY A 434 -9.87 -2.26 -8.19
CA GLY A 434 -10.08 -1.67 -6.87
C GLY A 434 -9.40 -2.53 -5.78
N PRO A 435 -8.87 -1.94 -4.71
CA PRO A 435 -8.17 -2.66 -3.66
C PRO A 435 -9.07 -3.75 -3.09
N THR A 436 -8.54 -4.96 -2.98
CA THR A 436 -9.13 -6.08 -2.22
C THR A 436 -9.25 -5.73 -0.75
#